data_AF-A0A833LFK6-F1
#
_entry.id   AF-A0A833LFK6-F1
#
_cell.length_a   1.000
_cell.length_b   1.000
_cell.length_c   1.000
_cell.angle_alpha   90.00
_cell.angle_beta   90.00
_cell.angle_gamma   90.00
#
_symmetry.space_group_name_H-M   'P 1'
#
loop_
_entity.id
_entity.type
_entity.pdbx_description
1 polymer ?
#
loop_
_entity_poly.entity_id
_entity_poly.type
_entity_poly.pdbx_seq_one_letter_code
_entity_poly.pdbx_strand_id
1 'polypeptide(L)' 'MAGKTVTRADLCEAVYQKVGLSRTESASLVELVLKEITDCLERGETVKLSSFGSFVVRKKG' A
#
# COMPACT_ATOMS: atom_id res chain seq x y z
N MET A 1 -13.17 17.37 11.66
CA MET A 1 -13.39 16.95 10.26
C MET A 1 -13.37 15.44 10.23
N ALA A 2 -14.49 14.77 9.97
CA ALA A 2 -14.42 13.35 9.61
C ALA A 2 -13.69 13.29 8.26
N GLY A 3 -12.43 12.84 8.28
CA GLY A 3 -11.60 12.77 7.08
C GLY A 3 -12.24 11.81 6.07
N LYS A 4 -12.22 12.17 4.79
CA LYS A 4 -12.64 11.29 3.71
C LYS A 4 -11.93 9.94 3.87
N THR A 5 -12.68 8.84 3.87
CA THR A 5 -12.11 7.49 3.82
C THR A 5 -11.37 7.32 2.50
N VAL A 6 -10.05 7.12 2.58
CA VAL A 6 -9.23 6.82 1.41
C VAL A 6 -9.40 5.34 1.05
N THR A 7 -9.80 5.07 -0.18
CA THR A 7 -9.99 3.71 -0.71
C THR A 7 -8.84 3.31 -1.62
N ARG A 8 -8.76 2.03 -1.98
CA ARG A 8 -7.82 1.56 -3.02
C ARG A 8 -8.05 2.27 -4.35
N ALA A 9 -9.31 2.55 -4.71
CA ALA A 9 -9.63 3.29 -5.93
C ALA A 9 -9.06 4.72 -5.91
N ASP A 10 -9.08 5.41 -4.77
CA ASP A 10 -8.46 6.72 -4.62
C ASP A 10 -6.92 6.65 -4.81
N LEU A 11 -6.27 5.59 -4.31
CA LEU A 11 -4.83 5.37 -4.51
C LEU A 11 -4.50 5.09 -5.98
N CYS A 12 -5.29 4.26 -6.66
CA CYS A 12 -5.11 3.97 -8.09
C CYS A 12 -5.25 5.24 -8.94
N GLU A 13 -6.25 6.07 -8.66
CA GLU A 13 -6.43 7.37 -9.33
C GLU A 13 -5.25 8.30 -9.05
N ALA A 14 -4.75 8.36 -7.82
CA ALA A 14 -3.58 9.17 -7.49
C ALA A 14 -2.32 8.74 -8.27
N VAL A 15 -2.09 7.43 -8.42
CA VAL A 15 -0.97 6.89 -9.21
C VAL A 15 -1.17 7.19 -10.70
N TYR A 16 -2.38 6.98 -11.23
CA TYR A 16 -2.73 7.33 -12.61
C TYR A 16 -2.39 8.79 -12.93
N GLN A 17 -2.83 9.72 -12.08
CA GLN A 17 -2.61 11.16 -12.26
C GLN A 17 -1.14 11.58 -12.10
N LYS A 18 -0.36 10.88 -11.26
CA LYS A 18 1.03 11.27 -10.95
C LYS A 18 2.07 10.63 -11.86
N VAL A 19 1.84 9.43 -12.34
CA VAL A 19 2.83 8.62 -13.07
C VAL A 19 2.50 8.55 -14.57
N GLY A 20 1.26 8.87 -14.98
CA GLY A 20 0.87 8.92 -16.39
C GLY A 20 0.69 7.54 -17.05
N LEU A 21 0.54 6.49 -16.26
CA LEU A 21 0.25 5.13 -16.72
C LEU A 21 -1.23 4.99 -17.11
N SER A 22 -1.62 3.84 -17.67
CA SER A 22 -3.05 3.53 -17.81
C SER A 22 -3.71 3.26 -16.44
N ARG A 23 -5.03 3.34 -16.39
CA ARG A 23 -5.81 2.99 -15.19
C ARG A 23 -5.56 1.55 -14.74
N THR A 24 -5.44 0.63 -15.69
CA THR A 24 -5.18 -0.79 -15.43
C THR A 24 -3.79 -0.99 -14.83
N GLU A 25 -2.76 -0.39 -15.40
CA GLU A 25 -1.39 -0.49 -14.86
C GLU A 25 -1.28 0.16 -13.48
N SER A 26 -1.95 1.30 -13.27
CA SER A 26 -1.99 1.98 -11.97
C SER A 26 -2.63 1.09 -10.90
N ALA A 27 -3.72 0.41 -11.24
CA ALA A 27 -4.36 -0.54 -10.32
C ALA A 27 -3.46 -1.74 -10.01
N SER A 28 -2.81 -2.31 -11.03
CA SER A 28 -1.88 -3.43 -10.85
C SER A 28 -0.68 -3.05 -9.95
N LEU A 29 -0.15 -1.82 -10.08
CA LEU A 29 0.95 -1.35 -9.23
C LEU A 29 0.53 -1.19 -7.77
N VAL A 30 -0.65 -0.59 -7.53
CA VAL A 30 -1.16 -0.44 -6.16
C VAL A 30 -1.38 -1.82 -5.52
N GLU A 31 -1.97 -2.77 -6.25
CA GLU A 31 -2.18 -4.11 -5.73
C GLU A 31 -0.86 -4.83 -5.46
N LEU A 32 0.11 -4.70 -6.36
CA LEU A 32 1.44 -5.29 -6.19
C LEU A 32 2.14 -4.76 -4.93
N VAL A 33 2.12 -3.45 -4.69
CA VAL A 33 2.73 -2.87 -3.48
C VAL A 33 2.06 -3.39 -2.21
N LEU A 34 0.72 -3.42 -2.17
CA LEU A 34 -0.01 -3.93 -1.01
C LEU A 34 0.30 -5.41 -0.77
N LYS A 35 0.35 -6.21 -1.84
CA LYS A 35 0.69 -7.62 -1.79
C LYS A 35 2.11 -7.86 -1.27
N GLU A 36 3.10 -7.12 -1.76
CA GLU A 36 4.48 -7.25 -1.27
C GLU A 36 4.58 -6.91 0.22
N ILE A 37 3.84 -5.90 0.70
CA ILE A 37 3.79 -5.57 2.14
C ILE A 37 3.19 -6.73 2.92
N THR A 38 2.04 -7.28 2.48
CA THR A 38 1.38 -8.37 3.20
C THR A 38 2.22 -9.64 3.19
N ASP A 39 2.80 -10.02 2.05
CA ASP A 39 3.62 -11.22 1.92
C ASP A 39 4.87 -11.15 2.84
N CYS A 40 5.50 -9.98 2.95
CA CYS A 40 6.60 -9.77 3.90
C CYS A 40 6.13 -9.97 5.35
N LEU A 41 4.98 -9.42 5.71
CA LEU A 41 4.43 -9.55 7.06
C LEU A 41 4.01 -11.00 7.36
N GLU A 42 3.44 -11.73 6.40
CA GLU A 42 3.10 -13.14 6.55
C GLU A 42 4.32 -14.02 6.85
N ARG A 43 5.48 -13.69 6.29
CA ARG A 43 6.76 -14.35 6.62
C ARG A 43 7.33 -13.93 7.99
N GLY A 44 6.68 -13.01 8.69
CA GLY A 44 7.14 -12.46 9.96
C GLY A 44 8.25 -11.42 9.82
N GLU A 45 8.50 -10.94 8.61
CA GLU A 45 9.51 -9.91 8.35
C GLU A 45 8.99 -8.52 8.71
N THR A 46 9.90 -7.60 9.02
CA THR A 46 9.56 -6.19 9.26
C THR A 46 9.59 -5.42 7.95
N VAL A 47 8.50 -4.71 7.63
CA VAL A 47 8.47 -3.79 6.49
C VAL A 47 8.76 -2.38 6.97
N LYS A 48 9.82 -1.75 6.45
CA LYS A 48 10.18 -0.35 6.75
C LYS A 48 10.00 0.51 5.51
N LEU A 49 9.12 1.50 5.60
CA LEU A 49 8.93 2.52 4.57
C LEU A 49 9.44 3.85 5.11
N SER A 50 10.57 4.32 4.57
CA SER A 50 11.19 5.58 4.99
C SER A 50 10.21 6.74 4.86
N SER A 51 10.22 7.66 5.83
CA SER A 51 9.29 8.80 5.92
C SER A 51 7.80 8.46 5.98
N PHE A 52 7.44 7.18 6.15
CA PHE A 52 6.05 6.74 6.29
C PHE A 52 5.83 5.97 7.60
N GLY A 53 6.53 4.86 7.80
CA GLY A 53 6.33 4.04 9.00
C GLY A 53 6.97 2.66 8.92
N SER A 54 6.76 1.87 9.96
CA SER A 54 7.20 0.47 10.03
C SER A 54 6.04 -0.42 10.40
N PHE A 55 5.90 -1.53 9.66
CA PHE A 55 4.92 -2.56 9.93
C PHE A 55 5.64 -3.78 10.49
N VAL A 56 5.13 -4.30 11.61
CA VAL A 56 5.78 -5.37 12.37
C VAL A 56 4.71 -6.32 12.88
N VAL A 57 4.92 -7.63 12.69
CA VAL A 57 4.03 -8.64 13.28
C VAL A 57 4.30 -8.76 14.77
N ARG A 58 3.28 -8.50 15.58
CA ARG A 58 3.32 -8.72 17.03
C ARG A 58 2.85 -10.13 17.34
N LYS A 59 3.68 -10.91 18.04
CA LYS A 59 3.25 -12.16 18.65
C LYS A 59 2.55 -11.83 19.97
N LYS A 60 1.31 -12.27 20.10
CA LYS A 60 0.55 -12.13 21.35
C LYS A 60 1.12 -13.15 22.36
N GLY A 61 1.62 -12.65 23.48
CA GLY A 61 1.89 -13.39 24.71
C GLY A 61 0.84 -13.06 25.75
#